data_AF-K2EIH4-F1
#
_entry.id   AF-K2EIH4-F1
#
_cell.length_a   1.000
_cell.length_b   1.000
_cell.length_c   1.000
_cell.angle_alpha   90.00
_cell.angle_beta   90.00
_cell.angle_gamma   90.00
#
_symmetry.space_group_name_H-M   'P 1'
#
loop_
_entity.id
_entity.type
_entity.pdbx_description
1 polymer ?
#
loop_
_entity_poly.entity_id
_entity_poly.type
_entity_poly.pdbx_seq_one_letter_code
_entity_poly.pdbx_strand_id
1 'polypeptide(L)'
;MLHKQTPIHKQWTEENLPPFNELMISWNAARPLAGKFLFYVRVKIDQWSPLLLYASWGSNGQSSFQNATDTAPVRIYQDALEITQEAQATAFQIEIVTEGDAQLDQIHGLHVYIGQDAKIKLEQAIPPSHSIHLKVPGISQMCLHHSRHKDLCSPTATTAVTRYLSDDDVLDPVQFASQAWDSEFDMFGNWVLNVAEASVHLGPEWNCWVDRLCGFDAIYRRLQSYTPVIVSVR
;
A
#
# COMPACT_ATOMS: atom_id res chain seq x y z
N MET A 1 -1.06 -3.57 -12.17
CA MET A 1 -0.65 -2.33 -11.47
C MET A 1 -0.93 -1.15 -12.38
N LEU A 2 -1.56 -0.10 -11.84
CA LEU A 2 -1.78 1.17 -12.51
C LEU A 2 -1.13 2.28 -11.66
N HIS A 3 -0.52 3.27 -12.31
CA HIS A 3 0.17 4.37 -11.65
C HIS A 3 -0.38 5.70 -12.15
N LYS A 4 -0.59 6.63 -11.23
CA LYS A 4 -0.90 8.02 -11.54
C LYS A 4 0.05 8.93 -10.74
N GLN A 5 0.76 9.79 -11.45
CA GLN A 5 1.66 10.79 -10.86
C GLN A 5 1.06 12.19 -11.01
N THR A 6 1.68 13.19 -10.37
CA THR A 6 1.23 14.58 -10.39
C THR A 6 0.94 15.10 -11.82
N PRO A 7 -0.11 15.93 -12.00
CA PRO A 7 -1.01 16.41 -10.96
C PRO A 7 -2.02 15.35 -10.49
N ILE A 8 -2.16 15.22 -9.16
CA ILE A 8 -3.22 14.40 -8.58
C ILE A 8 -4.50 15.22 -8.52
N HIS A 9 -5.56 14.67 -9.11
CA HIS A 9 -6.90 15.25 -9.07
C HIS A 9 -7.72 14.58 -7.97
N LYS A 10 -8.76 15.29 -7.50
CA LYS A 10 -9.66 14.80 -6.44
C LYS A 10 -10.24 13.43 -6.77
N GLN A 11 -10.44 13.15 -8.06
CA GLN A 11 -10.96 11.89 -8.55
C GLN A 11 -10.03 11.27 -9.58
N TRP A 12 -9.94 9.93 -9.53
CA TRP A 12 -9.29 9.12 -10.55
C TRP A 12 -10.22 7.96 -10.89
N THR A 13 -10.63 7.88 -12.16
CA THR A 13 -11.47 6.80 -12.68
C THR A 13 -10.75 6.10 -13.81
N GLU A 14 -10.77 4.77 -13.78
CA GLU A 14 -10.30 3.90 -14.85
C GLU A 14 -11.44 2.96 -15.22
N GLU A 15 -11.77 2.88 -16.51
CA GLU A 15 -12.83 2.02 -17.06
C GLU A 15 -12.25 1.04 -18.08
N ASN A 16 -13.02 -0.01 -18.41
CA ASN A 16 -12.65 -1.05 -19.37
C ASN A 16 -11.37 -1.83 -18.97
N LEU A 17 -11.19 -2.03 -17.67
CA LEU A 17 -10.09 -2.83 -17.12
C LEU A 17 -10.38 -4.33 -17.31
N PRO A 18 -9.33 -5.17 -17.40
CA PRO A 18 -9.49 -6.61 -17.25
C PRO A 18 -10.27 -6.94 -15.97
N PRO A 19 -11.18 -7.95 -15.98
CA PRO A 19 -11.95 -8.30 -14.81
C PRO A 19 -11.06 -8.58 -13.59
N PHE A 20 -11.42 -8.03 -12.43
CA PHE A 20 -10.67 -8.19 -11.18
C PHE A 20 -11.62 -8.41 -10.00
N ASN A 21 -11.13 -9.03 -8.92
CA ASN A 21 -11.89 -9.22 -7.67
C ASN A 21 -11.16 -8.69 -6.42
N GLU A 22 -9.91 -8.23 -6.55
CA GLU A 22 -9.14 -7.58 -5.49
C GLU A 22 -8.58 -6.25 -6.00
N LEU A 23 -8.60 -5.22 -5.15
CA LEU A 23 -8.00 -3.92 -5.41
C LEU A 23 -7.30 -3.40 -4.14
N MET A 24 -6.08 -2.90 -4.29
CA MET A 24 -5.36 -2.19 -3.22
C MET A 24 -4.89 -0.82 -3.70
N ILE A 25 -5.02 0.19 -2.86
CA ILE A 25 -4.62 1.57 -3.14
C ILE A 25 -3.41 1.90 -2.28
N SER A 26 -2.32 2.31 -2.90
CA SER A 26 -1.19 2.93 -2.23
C SER A 26 -1.04 4.37 -2.70
N TRP A 27 -0.51 5.23 -1.84
CA TRP A 27 -0.26 6.63 -2.16
C TRP A 27 1.15 7.03 -1.73
N ASN A 28 1.70 8.00 -2.45
CA ASN A 28 2.95 8.64 -2.14
C ASN A 28 2.67 10.12 -1.91
N ALA A 29 2.98 10.58 -0.70
CA ALA A 29 2.60 11.91 -0.27
C ALA A 29 3.54 12.43 0.82
N ALA A 30 3.70 13.75 0.88
CA ALA A 30 4.16 14.41 2.09
C ALA A 30 3.06 14.32 3.16
N ARG A 31 3.42 13.94 4.38
CA ARG A 31 2.46 13.92 5.49
C ARG A 31 2.02 15.35 5.81
N PRO A 32 0.71 15.63 5.91
CA PRO A 32 0.24 16.97 6.20
C PRO A 32 0.63 17.33 7.64
N LEU A 33 1.02 18.60 7.86
CA LEU A 33 1.32 19.10 9.21
C LEU A 33 0.06 19.20 10.09
N ALA A 34 -1.09 19.46 9.47
CA ALA A 34 -2.40 19.47 10.09
C ALA A 34 -3.44 18.95 9.09
N GLY A 35 -4.47 18.27 9.61
CA GLY A 35 -5.52 17.69 8.76
C GLY A 35 -5.18 16.28 8.27
N LYS A 36 -5.99 15.79 7.32
CA LYS A 36 -5.87 14.43 6.80
C LYS A 36 -6.47 14.27 5.41
N PHE A 37 -6.08 13.20 4.75
CA PHE A 37 -6.70 12.67 3.55
C PHE A 37 -7.64 11.53 3.90
N LEU A 38 -8.80 11.51 3.27
CA LEU A 38 -9.71 10.38 3.23
C LEU A 38 -9.74 9.83 1.82
N PHE A 39 -9.43 8.55 1.68
CA PHE A 39 -9.45 7.83 0.43
C PHE A 39 -10.74 7.02 0.36
N TYR A 40 -11.59 7.35 -0.61
CA TYR A 40 -12.79 6.59 -0.94
C TYR A 40 -12.56 5.83 -2.23
N VAL A 41 -13.17 4.66 -2.32
CA VAL A 41 -13.12 3.83 -3.52
C VAL A 41 -14.49 3.24 -3.82
N ARG A 42 -14.78 3.10 -5.11
CA ARG A 42 -15.88 2.29 -5.62
C ARG A 42 -15.45 1.56 -6.86
N VAL A 43 -16.14 0.47 -7.16
CA VAL A 43 -15.86 -0.36 -8.34
C VAL A 43 -17.13 -0.54 -9.18
N LYS A 44 -16.97 -0.86 -10.47
CA LYS A 44 -18.08 -1.17 -11.37
C LYS A 44 -18.09 -2.65 -11.67
N ILE A 45 -19.15 -3.34 -11.22
CA ILE A 45 -19.42 -4.74 -11.56
C ILE A 45 -20.35 -4.72 -12.77
N ASP A 46 -21.67 -4.68 -12.52
CA ASP A 46 -22.67 -4.30 -13.52
C ASP A 46 -23.01 -2.80 -13.43
N GLN A 47 -23.09 -2.32 -12.19
CA GLN A 47 -23.28 -0.91 -11.83
C GLN A 47 -22.15 -0.48 -10.89
N TRP A 48 -22.00 0.82 -10.72
CA TRP A 48 -21.10 1.37 -9.71
C TRP A 48 -21.57 0.99 -8.31
N SER A 49 -20.67 0.42 -7.50
CA SER A 49 -20.91 0.28 -6.07
C SER A 49 -21.04 1.66 -5.41
N PRO A 50 -21.60 1.73 -4.20
CA PRO A 50 -21.40 2.89 -3.32
C PRO A 50 -19.91 3.20 -3.13
N LEU A 51 -19.62 4.47 -2.84
CA LEU A 51 -18.29 4.88 -2.36
C LEU A 51 -18.09 4.34 -0.94
N LEU A 52 -17.01 3.60 -0.75
CA LEU A 52 -16.60 3.04 0.53
C LEU A 52 -15.33 3.75 0.99
N LEU A 53 -15.28 4.13 2.27
CA LEU A 53 -14.08 4.70 2.88
C LEU A 53 -13.02 3.60 3.02
N TYR A 54 -11.89 3.80 2.36
CA TYR A 54 -10.77 2.85 2.27
C TYR A 54 -9.70 3.12 3.31
N ALA A 55 -9.25 4.38 3.42
CA ALA A 55 -8.23 4.77 4.38
C ALA A 55 -8.37 6.24 4.79
N SER A 56 -7.86 6.53 5.99
CA SER A 56 -7.69 7.87 6.55
C SER A 56 -6.22 8.03 6.89
N TRP A 57 -5.57 9.12 6.47
CA TRP A 57 -4.14 9.32 6.70
C TRP A 57 -3.80 10.80 6.86
N GLY A 58 -3.19 11.18 7.98
CA GLY A 58 -2.89 12.60 8.24
C GLY A 58 -1.98 12.86 9.43
N SER A 59 -2.01 14.11 9.93
CA SER A 59 -1.12 14.59 10.99
C SER A 59 -1.33 13.89 12.33
N ASN A 60 -2.58 13.54 12.64
CA ASN A 60 -3.00 13.03 13.95
C ASN A 60 -3.24 11.51 13.96
N GLY A 61 -2.71 10.81 12.96
CA GLY A 61 -2.81 9.36 12.83
C GLY A 61 -3.40 8.91 11.50
N GLN A 62 -3.63 7.60 11.44
CA GLN A 62 -4.07 6.90 10.25
C GLN A 62 -4.85 5.65 10.61
N SER A 63 -5.72 5.25 9.69
CA SER A 63 -6.58 4.08 9.85
C SER A 63 -6.90 3.50 8.49
N SER A 64 -6.93 2.17 8.40
CA SER A 64 -7.72 1.51 7.38
C SER A 64 -9.10 1.16 7.95
N PHE A 65 -9.98 0.56 7.14
CA PHE A 65 -11.36 0.32 7.55
C PHE A 65 -11.83 -1.09 7.25
N GLN A 66 -12.86 -1.51 7.97
CA GLN A 66 -13.72 -2.61 7.57
C GLN A 66 -15.07 -2.03 7.16
N ASN A 67 -15.46 -2.18 5.90
CA ASN A 67 -16.71 -1.65 5.39
C ASN A 67 -17.33 -2.63 4.40
N ALA A 68 -18.64 -2.78 4.42
CA ALA A 68 -19.38 -3.57 3.44
C ALA A 68 -20.69 -2.84 3.13
N THR A 69 -21.30 -3.19 1.99
CA THR A 69 -22.60 -2.67 1.61
C THR A 69 -23.54 -3.82 1.25
N ASP A 70 -24.81 -3.68 1.60
CA ASP A 70 -25.86 -4.63 1.22
C ASP A 70 -26.28 -4.48 -0.25
N THR A 71 -25.87 -3.39 -0.91
CA THR A 71 -26.33 -3.04 -2.27
C THR A 71 -25.39 -3.50 -3.38
N ALA A 72 -24.21 -4.04 -3.04
CA ALA A 72 -23.23 -4.54 -3.99
C ALA A 72 -22.34 -5.59 -3.31
N PRO A 73 -21.85 -6.61 -4.01
CA PRO A 73 -20.99 -7.64 -3.43
C PRO A 73 -19.55 -7.12 -3.26
N VAL A 74 -19.35 -6.02 -2.52
CA VAL A 74 -18.06 -5.37 -2.32
C VAL A 74 -17.84 -5.13 -0.83
N ARG A 75 -16.63 -5.42 -0.36
CA ARG A 75 -16.18 -5.08 0.98
C ARG A 75 -14.78 -4.48 0.96
N ILE A 76 -14.49 -3.67 1.96
CA ILE A 76 -13.14 -3.25 2.35
C ILE A 76 -12.81 -3.97 3.63
N TYR A 77 -11.61 -4.55 3.70
CA TYR A 77 -11.04 -5.07 4.91
C TYR A 77 -9.55 -4.74 4.92
N GLN A 78 -9.16 -3.90 5.87
CA GLN A 78 -7.77 -3.46 6.02
C GLN A 78 -7.25 -2.77 4.75
N ASP A 79 -6.26 -3.37 4.09
CA ASP A 79 -5.55 -2.84 2.93
C ASP A 79 -6.16 -3.25 1.59
N ALA A 80 -7.29 -3.97 1.56
CA ALA A 80 -7.90 -4.45 0.33
C ALA A 80 -9.39 -4.10 0.21
N LEU A 81 -9.79 -3.73 -1.00
CA LEU A 81 -11.15 -3.88 -1.47
C LEU A 81 -11.27 -5.24 -2.16
N GLU A 82 -12.29 -5.99 -1.77
CA GLU A 82 -12.59 -7.31 -2.30
C GLU A 82 -14.01 -7.35 -2.87
N ILE A 83 -14.14 -7.99 -4.03
CA ILE A 83 -15.42 -8.31 -4.64
C ILE A 83 -15.78 -9.74 -4.26
N THR A 84 -16.95 -9.91 -3.66
CA THR A 84 -17.47 -11.16 -3.13
C THR A 84 -18.41 -11.85 -4.13
N GLN A 85 -18.90 -13.05 -3.79
CA GLN A 85 -19.93 -13.77 -4.57
C GLN A 85 -19.53 -14.12 -6.02
N GLU A 86 -18.26 -14.43 -6.28
CA GLU A 86 -17.72 -14.75 -7.63
C GLU A 86 -17.90 -13.65 -8.68
N ALA A 87 -18.34 -12.44 -8.28
CA ALA A 87 -18.45 -11.29 -9.17
C ALA A 87 -17.07 -10.71 -9.51
N GLN A 88 -17.01 -9.92 -10.58
CA GLN A 88 -15.78 -9.24 -11.00
C GLN A 88 -16.09 -7.80 -11.39
N ALA A 89 -15.21 -6.88 -11.01
CA ALA A 89 -15.27 -5.50 -11.45
C ALA A 89 -14.45 -5.28 -12.72
N THR A 90 -14.82 -4.26 -13.48
CA THR A 90 -14.18 -3.84 -14.74
C THR A 90 -13.81 -2.36 -14.75
N ALA A 91 -14.06 -1.65 -13.65
CA ALA A 91 -13.67 -0.26 -13.45
C ALA A 91 -13.50 0.04 -11.97
N PHE A 92 -12.72 1.08 -11.65
CA PHE A 92 -12.68 1.67 -10.33
C PHE A 92 -12.76 3.19 -10.40
N GLN A 93 -13.17 3.80 -9.29
CA GLN A 93 -13.04 5.22 -9.04
C GLN A 93 -12.50 5.42 -7.63
N ILE A 94 -11.46 6.24 -7.52
CA ILE A 94 -10.91 6.75 -6.28
C ILE A 94 -11.35 8.20 -6.13
N GLU A 95 -11.81 8.56 -4.94
CA GLU A 95 -12.04 9.95 -4.54
C GLU A 95 -11.21 10.27 -3.30
N ILE A 96 -10.51 11.40 -3.34
CA ILE A 96 -9.71 11.91 -2.23
C ILE A 96 -10.42 13.11 -1.65
N VAL A 97 -10.71 13.07 -0.36
CA VAL A 97 -11.22 14.22 0.39
C VAL A 97 -10.12 14.73 1.32
N THR A 98 -9.86 16.03 1.28
CA THR A 98 -8.97 16.70 2.22
C THR A 98 -9.78 17.29 3.37
N GLU A 99 -9.31 17.11 4.59
CA GLU A 99 -9.88 17.74 5.79
C GLU A 99 -8.80 18.54 6.53
N GLY A 100 -9.19 19.68 7.12
CA GLY A 100 -8.25 20.60 7.76
C GLY A 100 -7.33 21.28 6.75
N ASP A 101 -6.03 21.33 7.05
CA ASP A 101 -5.03 22.00 6.21
C ASP A 101 -4.35 21.07 5.19
N ALA A 102 -4.80 19.82 5.08
CA ALA A 102 -4.30 18.88 4.07
C ALA A 102 -4.57 19.43 2.65
N GLN A 103 -3.55 19.42 1.79
CA GLN A 103 -3.63 19.90 0.43
C GLN A 103 -3.37 18.76 -0.55
N LEU A 104 -4.16 18.70 -1.62
CA LEU A 104 -4.09 17.61 -2.58
C LEU A 104 -2.73 17.53 -3.31
N ASP A 105 -2.03 18.66 -3.44
CA ASP A 105 -0.69 18.74 -4.04
C ASP A 105 0.40 18.09 -3.20
N GLN A 106 0.13 17.76 -1.94
CA GLN A 106 1.02 16.97 -1.09
C GLN A 106 1.05 15.51 -1.54
N ILE A 107 0.05 15.03 -2.29
CA ILE A 107 0.04 13.69 -2.89
C ILE A 107 0.72 13.78 -4.25
N HIS A 108 1.84 13.07 -4.40
CA HIS A 108 2.62 13.04 -5.63
C HIS A 108 2.50 11.73 -6.42
N GLY A 109 1.95 10.68 -5.82
CA GLY A 109 1.69 9.41 -6.49
C GLY A 109 0.45 8.69 -5.96
N LEU A 110 -0.29 8.05 -6.85
CA LEU A 110 -1.32 7.06 -6.55
C LEU A 110 -1.04 5.78 -7.33
N HIS A 111 -1.20 4.65 -6.67
CA HIS A 111 -0.93 3.34 -7.24
C HIS A 111 -2.09 2.42 -6.92
N VAL A 112 -2.55 1.69 -7.94
CA VAL A 112 -3.64 0.75 -7.82
C VAL A 112 -3.19 -0.61 -8.30
N TYR A 113 -3.11 -1.54 -7.35
CA TYR A 113 -3.13 -2.95 -7.68
C TYR A 113 -4.57 -3.35 -8.01
N ILE A 114 -4.75 -4.06 -9.13
CA ILE A 114 -5.95 -4.85 -9.40
C ILE A 114 -5.51 -6.28 -9.67
N GLY A 115 -6.29 -7.24 -9.19
CA GLY A 115 -5.95 -8.65 -9.32
C GLY A 115 -7.14 -9.57 -9.23
N GLN A 116 -6.87 -10.84 -9.51
CA GLN A 116 -7.79 -11.92 -9.22
C GLN A 116 -7.16 -12.78 -8.13
N ASP A 117 -7.90 -13.02 -7.04
CA ASP A 117 -7.57 -14.01 -5.99
C ASP A 117 -7.70 -15.47 -6.50
N ALA A 118 -7.56 -15.66 -7.81
CA ALA A 118 -7.47 -16.98 -8.39
C ALA A 118 -6.15 -17.60 -7.92
N LYS A 119 -6.19 -18.89 -7.58
CA LYS A 119 -5.00 -19.73 -7.43
C LYS A 119 -4.26 -19.73 -8.76
N ILE A 120 -3.43 -18.71 -8.99
CA ILE A 120 -2.62 -18.59 -10.18
C ILE A 120 -1.73 -19.84 -10.17
N LYS A 121 -1.90 -20.68 -11.19
CA LYS A 121 -0.96 -21.77 -11.44
C LYS A 121 0.39 -21.09 -11.61
N LEU A 122 1.24 -21.23 -10.60
CA LEU A 122 2.62 -20.80 -10.70
C LEU A 122 3.20 -21.56 -11.89
N GLU A 123 3.60 -20.81 -12.92
CA GLU A 123 4.44 -21.36 -13.96
C GLU A 123 5.72 -21.88 -13.31
N GLN A 124 6.37 -22.88 -13.93
CA GLN A 124 7.64 -23.37 -13.43
C GLN A 124 8.62 -22.21 -13.28
N ALA A 125 9.07 -21.97 -12.05
CA ALA A 125 10.03 -20.92 -11.76
C ALA A 125 11.27 -21.10 -12.64
N ILE A 126 11.62 -20.05 -13.39
CA ILE A 126 12.84 -20.04 -14.17
C ILE A 126 13.97 -19.78 -13.16
N PRO A 127 14.94 -20.70 -12.99
CA PRO A 127 16.01 -20.50 -12.03
C PRO A 127 16.74 -19.19 -12.32
N PRO A 128 16.97 -18.33 -11.31
CA PRO A 128 17.71 -17.10 -11.52
C PRO A 128 19.11 -17.42 -12.05
N SER A 129 19.58 -16.63 -13.01
CA SER A 129 20.90 -16.84 -13.63
C SER A 129 22.06 -16.55 -12.67
N HIS A 130 21.83 -15.76 -11.61
CA HIS A 130 22.76 -15.46 -10.54
C HIS A 130 22.01 -14.94 -9.30
N SER A 131 22.68 -14.91 -8.15
CA SER A 131 22.14 -14.30 -6.92
C SER A 131 22.31 -12.78 -6.95
N ILE A 132 21.25 -12.06 -6.58
CA ILE A 132 21.27 -10.59 -6.42
C ILE A 132 21.25 -10.28 -4.93
N HIS A 133 22.23 -9.50 -4.48
CA HIS A 133 22.34 -9.07 -3.10
C HIS A 133 22.38 -7.54 -3.05
N LEU A 134 21.26 -6.95 -2.63
CA LEU A 134 21.21 -5.54 -2.25
C LEU A 134 21.71 -5.41 -0.81
N LYS A 135 22.63 -4.48 -0.56
CA LYS A 135 23.27 -4.30 0.76
C LYS A 135 22.36 -3.54 1.74
N VAL A 136 21.13 -4.03 1.92
CA VAL A 136 20.17 -3.46 2.87
C VAL A 136 20.63 -3.79 4.30
N PRO A 137 20.88 -2.79 5.16
CA PRO A 137 21.25 -3.05 6.55
C PRO A 137 20.13 -3.79 7.28
N GLY A 138 20.45 -4.91 7.92
CA GLY A 138 19.47 -5.68 8.70
C GLY A 138 19.10 -4.98 10.01
N ILE A 139 17.81 -4.91 10.33
CA ILE A 139 17.31 -4.45 11.63
C ILE A 139 16.53 -5.60 12.28
N SER A 140 16.85 -5.95 13.53
CA SER A 140 16.11 -6.97 14.28
C SER A 140 14.98 -6.33 15.07
N GLN A 141 13.73 -6.68 14.74
CA GLN A 141 12.57 -6.21 15.52
C GLN A 141 12.67 -6.65 16.99
N MET A 142 13.36 -7.77 17.27
CA MET A 142 13.51 -8.31 18.62
C MET A 142 14.43 -7.48 19.52
N CYS A 143 15.23 -6.58 18.93
CA CYS A 143 16.11 -5.67 19.66
C CYS A 143 15.49 -4.28 19.86
N LEU A 144 14.26 -4.05 19.38
CA LEU A 144 13.60 -2.75 19.50
C LEU A 144 13.06 -2.53 20.91
N HIS A 145 13.26 -1.32 21.43
CA HIS A 145 12.73 -0.89 22.73
C HIS A 145 11.25 -0.52 22.63
N HIS A 146 10.39 -1.50 22.34
CA HIS A 146 8.95 -1.33 22.23
C HIS A 146 8.22 -2.52 22.86
N SER A 147 7.14 -2.27 23.61
CA SER A 147 6.38 -3.35 24.28
C SER A 147 5.80 -4.38 23.31
N ARG A 148 5.45 -3.93 22.10
CA ARG A 148 4.92 -4.77 21.00
C ARG A 148 5.97 -5.13 19.94
N HIS A 149 7.24 -5.19 20.29
CA HIS A 149 8.33 -5.45 19.33
C HIS A 149 8.12 -6.70 18.43
N LYS A 150 7.33 -7.69 18.90
CA LYS A 150 6.95 -8.89 18.13
C LYS A 150 5.97 -8.61 16.98
N ASP A 151 5.25 -7.49 17.04
CA ASP A 151 4.26 -7.08 16.04
C ASP A 151 4.86 -6.11 15.00
N LEU A 152 6.13 -5.74 15.13
CA LEU A 152 6.79 -4.71 14.33
C LEU A 152 7.53 -5.25 13.09
N CYS A 153 7.21 -6.46 12.61
CA CYS A 153 7.94 -7.08 11.50
C CYS A 153 7.91 -6.21 10.22
N SER A 154 6.73 -5.76 9.80
CA SER A 154 6.54 -4.91 8.61
C SER A 154 7.17 -3.53 8.74
N PRO A 155 6.96 -2.73 9.81
CA PRO A 155 7.63 -1.43 9.92
C PRO A 155 9.14 -1.56 10.09
N THR A 156 9.65 -2.62 10.73
CA THR A 156 11.09 -2.85 10.85
C THR A 156 11.73 -3.13 9.49
N ALA A 157 11.13 -4.04 8.71
CA ALA A 157 11.63 -4.36 7.37
C ALA A 157 11.49 -3.17 6.41
N THR A 158 10.40 -2.40 6.53
CA THR A 158 10.19 -1.18 5.75
C THR A 158 11.21 -0.12 6.09
N THR A 159 11.47 0.11 7.39
CA THR A 159 12.53 1.01 7.85
C THR A 159 13.88 0.63 7.26
N ALA A 160 14.28 -0.65 7.35
CA ALA A 160 15.56 -1.12 6.83
C ALA A 160 15.75 -0.79 5.33
N VAL A 161 14.71 -1.01 4.52
CA VAL A 161 14.73 -0.66 3.09
C VAL A 161 14.72 0.85 2.87
N THR A 162 13.92 1.60 3.63
CA THR A 162 13.90 3.06 3.56
C THR A 162 15.28 3.64 3.84
N ARG A 163 15.94 3.23 4.93
CA ARG A 163 17.32 3.64 5.27
C ARG A 163 18.28 3.41 4.12
N TYR A 164 18.22 2.21 3.53
CA TYR A 164 19.06 1.83 2.39
C TYR A 164 18.85 2.72 1.16
N LEU A 165 17.60 3.10 0.88
CA LEU A 165 17.26 3.90 -0.29
C LEU A 165 17.49 5.40 -0.08
N SER A 166 17.31 5.91 1.15
CA SER A 166 17.47 7.32 1.49
C SER A 166 18.87 7.68 2.00
N ASP A 167 19.73 6.69 2.26
CA ASP A 167 21.02 6.86 2.97
C ASP A 167 20.85 7.50 4.36
N ASP A 168 19.72 7.19 5.03
CA ASP A 168 19.39 7.70 6.38
C ASP A 168 19.50 6.57 7.41
N ASP A 169 20.68 6.38 7.97
CA ASP A 169 20.90 5.34 8.98
C ASP A 169 20.29 5.67 10.37
N VAL A 170 19.76 6.88 10.58
CA VAL A 170 19.22 7.31 11.88
C VAL A 170 17.71 7.17 12.00
N LEU A 171 16.98 6.90 10.91
CA LEU A 171 15.53 6.67 10.91
C LEU A 171 15.11 5.58 11.90
N ASP A 172 14.49 5.94 13.03
CA ASP A 172 14.13 5.00 14.10
C ASP A 172 12.94 4.10 13.70
N PRO A 173 13.09 2.75 13.68
CA PRO A 173 11.99 1.84 13.38
C PRO A 173 10.82 1.89 14.37
N VAL A 174 11.03 2.32 15.62
CA VAL A 174 9.93 2.48 16.59
C VAL A 174 9.10 3.73 16.25
N GLN A 175 9.77 4.84 15.93
CA GLN A 175 9.10 6.03 15.44
C GLN A 175 8.36 5.74 14.11
N PHE A 176 9.01 5.10 13.15
CA PHE A 176 8.38 4.69 11.89
C PHE A 176 7.13 3.85 12.13
N ALA A 177 7.21 2.86 13.02
CA ALA A 177 6.07 2.03 13.38
C ALA A 177 4.91 2.86 13.94
N SER A 178 5.17 3.84 14.80
CA SER A 178 4.11 4.71 15.35
C SER A 178 3.38 5.52 14.26
N GLN A 179 4.10 5.93 13.22
CA GLN A 179 3.56 6.69 12.09
C GLN A 179 2.87 5.81 11.04
N ALA A 180 3.09 4.49 11.09
CA ALA A 180 2.41 3.50 10.25
C ALA A 180 1.33 2.71 11.01
N TRP A 181 1.11 2.97 12.30
CA TRP A 181 0.15 2.24 13.14
C TRP A 181 -1.28 2.46 12.69
N ASP A 182 -2.00 1.39 12.41
CA ASP A 182 -3.40 1.40 12.05
C ASP A 182 -4.26 1.46 13.31
N SER A 183 -4.85 2.63 13.59
CA SER A 183 -5.60 2.83 14.84
C SER A 183 -6.91 2.06 14.90
N GLU A 184 -7.52 1.73 13.75
CA GLU A 184 -8.81 1.02 13.72
C GLU A 184 -8.64 -0.47 14.04
N PHE A 185 -7.55 -1.07 13.55
CA PHE A 185 -7.25 -2.49 13.75
C PHE A 185 -6.23 -2.75 14.87
N ASP A 186 -5.72 -1.68 15.51
CA ASP A 186 -4.64 -1.73 16.50
C ASP A 186 -3.44 -2.59 16.04
N MET A 187 -2.92 -2.31 14.84
CA MET A 187 -1.87 -3.12 14.23
C MET A 187 -0.82 -2.31 13.48
N PHE A 188 0.38 -2.87 13.33
CA PHE A 188 1.48 -2.29 12.54
C PHE A 188 1.65 -2.96 11.17
N GLY A 189 0.91 -4.04 10.93
CA GLY A 189 1.01 -4.93 9.76
C GLY A 189 0.37 -4.41 8.47
N ASN A 190 -0.15 -3.17 8.45
CA ASN A 190 -0.92 -2.67 7.31
C ASN A 190 0.03 -2.16 6.21
N TRP A 191 0.08 -2.86 5.08
CA TRP A 191 1.06 -2.56 4.04
C TRP A 191 0.88 -1.20 3.39
N VAL A 192 -0.35 -0.73 3.19
CA VAL A 192 -0.58 0.57 2.54
C VAL A 192 -0.15 1.73 3.45
N LEU A 193 -0.30 1.59 4.76
CA LEU A 193 0.18 2.58 5.73
C LEU A 193 1.71 2.56 5.89
N ASN A 194 2.34 1.38 5.87
CA ASN A 194 3.80 1.27 5.88
C ASN A 194 4.42 1.88 4.61
N VAL A 195 3.82 1.62 3.45
CA VAL A 195 4.26 2.18 2.17
C VAL A 195 4.06 3.70 2.12
N ALA A 196 2.95 4.20 2.65
CA ALA A 196 2.73 5.65 2.76
C ALA A 196 3.80 6.31 3.63
N GLU A 197 4.14 5.73 4.78
CA GLU A 197 5.20 6.27 5.64
C GLU A 197 6.59 6.16 5.01
N ALA A 198 6.89 5.06 4.30
CA ALA A 198 8.13 4.94 3.53
C ALA A 198 8.26 6.09 2.50
N SER A 199 7.16 6.43 1.82
CA SER A 199 7.14 7.55 0.88
C SER A 199 7.40 8.90 1.54
N VAL A 200 6.99 9.12 2.80
CA VAL A 200 7.27 10.37 3.51
C VAL A 200 8.78 10.56 3.68
N HIS A 201 9.49 9.50 4.05
CA HIS A 201 10.92 9.53 4.28
C HIS A 201 11.74 9.55 2.99
N LEU A 202 11.25 8.93 1.92
CA LEU A 202 11.93 8.87 0.63
C LEU A 202 11.70 10.13 -0.22
N GLY A 203 10.54 10.76 -0.09
CA GLY A 203 10.17 11.95 -0.85
C GLY A 203 9.73 11.66 -2.30
N PRO A 204 9.50 12.71 -3.10
CA PRO A 204 8.79 12.63 -4.37
C PRO A 204 9.53 11.94 -5.52
N GLU A 205 10.84 11.73 -5.39
CA GLU A 205 11.66 11.01 -6.37
C GLU A 205 11.38 9.50 -6.38
N TRP A 206 10.77 8.99 -5.30
CA TRP A 206 10.49 7.56 -5.14
C TRP A 206 9.03 7.26 -5.35
N ASN A 207 8.78 6.08 -5.93
CA ASN A 207 7.46 5.50 -6.01
C ASN A 207 7.43 4.29 -5.08
N CYS A 208 6.49 4.26 -4.15
CA CYS A 208 6.32 3.19 -3.18
C CYS A 208 4.89 2.64 -3.30
N TRP A 209 4.73 1.35 -3.51
CA TRP A 209 3.40 0.75 -3.69
C TRP A 209 3.33 -0.68 -3.18
N VAL A 210 2.11 -1.11 -2.83
CA VAL A 210 1.79 -2.50 -2.53
C VAL A 210 1.42 -3.22 -3.82
N ASP A 211 1.94 -4.44 -4.01
CA ASP A 211 1.69 -5.29 -5.18
C ASP A 211 1.53 -6.75 -4.72
N ARG A 212 0.75 -7.56 -5.44
CA ARG A 212 0.76 -9.02 -5.26
C ARG A 212 1.64 -9.65 -6.32
N LEU A 213 2.87 -9.95 -5.93
CA LEU A 213 3.82 -10.63 -6.80
C LEU A 213 3.53 -12.13 -6.83
N CYS A 214 3.39 -12.68 -8.03
CA CYS A 214 3.15 -14.11 -8.23
C CYS A 214 4.46 -14.84 -8.50
N GLY A 215 4.91 -15.64 -7.54
CA GLY A 215 6.12 -16.45 -7.65
C GLY A 215 7.43 -15.69 -7.42
N PHE A 216 8.51 -16.44 -7.23
CA PHE A 216 9.83 -15.87 -6.96
C PHE A 216 10.39 -15.07 -8.15
N ASP A 217 10.05 -15.44 -9.38
CA ASP A 217 10.51 -14.74 -10.59
C ASP A 217 10.03 -13.29 -10.65
N ALA A 218 8.87 -12.99 -10.07
CA ALA A 218 8.39 -11.62 -9.95
C ALA A 218 9.24 -10.80 -8.98
N ILE A 219 9.66 -11.41 -7.85
CA ILE A 219 10.61 -10.79 -6.90
C ILE A 219 11.97 -10.59 -7.58
N TYR A 220 12.49 -11.63 -8.24
CA TYR A 220 13.78 -11.59 -8.91
C TYR A 220 13.85 -10.47 -9.96
N ARG A 221 12.81 -10.29 -10.77
CA ARG A 221 12.73 -9.19 -11.75
C ARG A 221 12.80 -7.79 -11.11
N ARG A 222 12.22 -7.59 -9.91
CA ARG A 222 12.35 -6.33 -9.17
C ARG A 222 13.78 -6.13 -8.67
N LEU A 223 14.42 -7.19 -8.17
CA LEU A 223 15.80 -7.13 -7.72
C LEU A 223 16.77 -6.84 -8.87
N GLN A 224 16.51 -7.34 -10.09
CA GLN A 224 17.30 -7.03 -11.30
C GLN A 224 17.29 -5.54 -11.65
N SER A 225 16.22 -4.82 -11.33
CA SER A 225 16.12 -3.36 -11.50
C SER A 225 16.58 -2.59 -10.26
N TYR A 226 17.32 -3.23 -9.34
CA TYR A 226 17.75 -2.65 -8.07
C TYR A 226 16.59 -2.11 -7.22
N THR A 227 15.39 -2.66 -7.38
CA THR A 227 14.21 -2.30 -6.59
C THR A 227 14.10 -3.28 -5.41
N PRO A 228 14.34 -2.84 -4.17
CA PRO A 228 14.14 -3.70 -3.00
C PRO A 228 12.68 -4.14 -2.91
N VAL A 229 12.46 -5.35 -2.39
CA VAL A 229 11.12 -5.89 -2.16
C VAL A 229 11.04 -6.34 -0.72
N ILE A 230 10.00 -5.86 -0.02
CA ILE A 230 9.62 -6.33 1.30
C ILE A 230 8.43 -7.26 1.09
N VAL A 231 8.45 -8.44 1.69
CA VAL A 231 7.45 -9.48 1.43
C VAL A 231 6.73 -9.90 2.70
N SER A 232 5.41 -10.02 2.59
CA SER A 232 4.61 -10.91 3.43
C SER A 232 4.29 -12.14 2.61
N VAL A 233 4.57 -13.33 3.15
CA VAL A 233 4.28 -14.60 2.48
C VAL A 233 3.00 -15.18 3.08
N ARG A 234 2.08 -15.61 2.22
CA ARG A 234 0.88 -16.37 2.59
C ARG A 234 1.13 -17.86 2.38
#